data_AF-A0A6G5R4L8-F1
#
_entry.id   AF-A0A6G5R4L8-F1
#
_cell.length_a   1.000
_cell.length_b   1.000
_cell.length_c   1.000
_cell.angle_alpha   90.00
_cell.angle_beta   90.00
_cell.angle_gamma   90.00
#
_symmetry.space_group_name_H-M   'P 1'
#
loop_
_entity.id
_entity.type
_entity.pdbx_description
1 polymer ?
#
loop_
_entity_poly.entity_id
_entity_poly.type
_entity_poly.pdbx_seq_one_letter_code
_entity_poly.pdbx_strand_id
1 'polypeptide(L)'
;MAKIVRIILFFLLIATSGVCSAFDARIKNFDDKFIKANKTARLELHQDMKGLYIKSVIDNDDKIRVEILKRLIQSSKALGLGSNPYERELESLVQVAQKDSKSNKKLQKESKGSKQPLITAKENYSNKSIQILKVIEHPNSLEIKFSSPILESDVKHFKLNSKNHFRNVYDLNRAWISKPQTLKNIISDDLKVSQFDKNTIRVVFSHKKEQKINFKINQNSIFFALDKVEFENLASNSKNQQKTELKDKHDKKQNNDLSKKATKTKIKRAGRIIVLDAGHGGDDPGAINGKLKEKNIVLSISLKTGDELKKRGYKVYYTRTKDKFINLRSRTKLANDKLADLFISIHANAAPNKQKGEVMQGIETFFLSPARSERSKNVAALENKSDIDEMNFFSKQTFLNFLNREKIIASNKLAIDIQREVLARTKKINSKVVDGGVREAPFWVLVGALMPAVLLEVGYISHPDEGKLIGKSNYQDAIAKGIADGVDVYFANQQ
;
A
#
# COMPACT_ATOMS: atom_id res chain seq x y z
N MET A 1 51.02 22.45 -7.09
CA MET A 1 49.56 22.25 -6.95
C MET A 1 49.13 20.78 -6.72
N ALA A 2 50.02 19.84 -6.37
CA ALA A 2 49.65 18.43 -6.15
C ALA A 2 49.60 17.99 -4.66
N LYS A 3 49.90 18.88 -3.71
CA LYS A 3 49.92 18.55 -2.26
C LYS A 3 48.69 19.05 -1.47
N ILE A 4 47.85 19.92 -2.04
CA ILE A 4 46.64 20.45 -1.37
C ILE A 4 45.40 19.58 -1.63
N VAL A 5 45.38 18.76 -2.70
CA VAL A 5 44.25 17.88 -3.04
C VAL A 5 44.19 16.63 -2.14
N ARG A 6 45.27 16.29 -1.43
CA ARG A 6 45.28 15.14 -0.49
C ARG A 6 44.68 15.43 0.89
N ILE A 7 44.55 16.70 1.29
CA ILE A 7 44.01 17.06 2.62
C ILE A 7 42.47 17.19 2.57
N ILE A 8 41.90 17.58 1.42
CA ILE A 8 40.44 17.69 1.26
C ILE A 8 39.78 16.31 1.07
N LEU A 9 40.49 15.33 0.49
CA LEU A 9 40.00 13.95 0.42
C LEU A 9 40.04 13.21 1.77
N PHE A 10 40.81 13.69 2.75
CA PHE A 10 40.86 13.09 4.08
C PHE A 10 39.72 13.60 4.98
N PHE A 11 39.26 14.85 4.79
CA PHE A 11 38.12 15.40 5.52
C PHE A 11 36.76 14.97 4.97
N LEU A 12 36.66 14.59 3.68
CA LEU A 12 35.42 14.02 3.12
C LEU A 12 35.17 12.55 3.52
N LEU A 13 36.20 11.84 3.98
CA LEU A 13 36.08 10.47 4.52
C LEU A 13 35.74 10.43 6.03
N ILE A 14 35.86 11.57 6.72
CA ILE A 14 35.58 11.69 8.16
C ILE A 14 34.12 12.13 8.41
N ALA A 15 33.45 12.72 7.42
CA ALA A 15 32.03 13.08 7.55
C ALA A 15 31.05 11.91 7.32
N THR A 16 31.45 10.85 6.61
CA THR A 16 30.62 9.64 6.43
C THR A 16 30.82 8.60 7.53
N SER A 17 31.96 8.66 8.25
CA SER A 17 32.22 7.80 9.41
C SER A 17 31.62 8.32 10.72
N GLY A 18 31.31 9.61 10.82
CA GLY A 18 30.62 10.20 11.99
C GLY A 18 29.15 9.77 12.14
N VAL A 19 28.44 9.50 11.03
CA VAL A 19 27.03 9.07 11.06
C VAL A 19 26.93 7.55 11.31
N CYS A 20 27.87 6.77 10.79
CA CYS A 20 27.99 5.34 11.08
C CYS A 20 28.36 5.11 12.55
N SER A 21 29.26 5.93 13.11
CA SER A 21 29.70 5.82 14.51
C SER A 21 28.61 6.18 15.52
N ALA A 22 27.76 7.18 15.24
CA ALA A 22 26.63 7.54 16.10
C ALA A 22 25.53 6.47 16.12
N PHE A 23 25.30 5.84 14.97
CA PHE A 23 24.37 4.73 14.80
C PHE A 23 24.85 3.47 15.56
N ASP A 24 26.10 3.08 15.34
CA ASP A 24 26.74 1.99 16.06
C ASP A 24 26.78 2.27 17.56
N ALA A 25 27.04 3.51 17.98
CA ALA A 25 27.05 3.89 19.39
C ALA A 25 25.65 3.77 20.04
N ARG A 26 24.57 4.11 19.32
CA ARG A 26 23.20 3.97 19.85
C ARG A 26 22.80 2.50 20.01
N ILE A 27 23.16 1.64 19.05
CA ILE A 27 22.91 0.18 19.17
C ILE A 27 23.80 -0.44 20.25
N LYS A 28 25.10 -0.12 20.26
CA LYS A 28 26.07 -0.65 21.24
C LYS A 28 25.73 -0.27 22.68
N ASN A 29 25.22 0.95 22.90
CA ASN A 29 24.90 1.43 24.24
C ASN A 29 23.46 1.13 24.68
N PHE A 30 22.63 0.54 23.80
CA PHE A 30 21.23 0.26 24.13
C PHE A 30 21.11 -0.68 25.32
N ASP A 31 21.87 -1.78 25.31
CA ASP A 31 21.73 -2.86 26.30
C ASP A 31 22.04 -2.32 27.72
N ASP A 32 23.14 -1.58 27.87
CA ASP A 32 23.53 -0.97 29.15
C ASP A 32 22.52 0.08 29.64
N LYS A 33 22.07 0.96 28.73
CA LYS A 33 21.07 1.99 29.06
C LYS A 33 19.72 1.39 29.43
N PHE A 34 19.27 0.36 28.71
CA PHE A 34 17.98 -0.27 28.90
C PHE A 34 17.90 -0.99 30.25
N ILE A 35 18.98 -1.68 30.64
CA ILE A 35 19.06 -2.36 31.94
C ILE A 35 18.97 -1.36 33.09
N LYS A 36 19.74 -0.26 33.02
CA LYS A 36 19.82 0.77 34.07
C LYS A 36 18.61 1.72 34.11
N ALA A 37 17.80 1.75 33.05
CA ALA A 37 16.67 2.68 32.92
C ALA A 37 15.45 2.29 33.77
N ASN A 38 14.71 3.31 34.21
CA ASN A 38 13.37 3.14 34.78
C ASN A 38 12.34 2.76 33.70
N LYS A 39 11.10 2.43 34.09
CA LYS A 39 10.05 1.96 33.16
C LYS A 39 9.76 2.94 32.01
N THR A 40 9.72 4.24 32.28
CA THR A 40 9.47 5.28 31.28
C THR A 40 10.63 5.38 30.29
N ALA A 41 11.87 5.45 30.80
CA ALA A 41 13.06 5.49 29.97
C ALA A 41 13.28 4.20 29.16
N ARG A 42 12.92 3.03 29.70
CA ARG A 42 12.90 1.76 28.95
C ARG A 42 11.90 1.81 27.79
N LEU A 43 10.72 2.38 28.02
CA LEU A 43 9.74 2.56 26.97
C LEU A 43 10.26 3.51 25.87
N GLU A 44 10.93 4.60 26.24
CA GLU A 44 11.56 5.52 25.29
C GLU A 44 12.65 4.84 24.45
N LEU A 45 13.58 4.15 25.10
CA LEU A 45 14.62 3.36 24.43
C LEU A 45 14.02 2.31 23.48
N HIS A 46 12.92 1.66 23.89
CA HIS A 46 12.20 0.71 23.03
C HIS A 46 11.59 1.39 21.80
N GLN A 47 11.05 2.61 21.93
CA GLN A 47 10.54 3.37 20.79
C GLN A 47 11.67 3.85 19.87
N ASP A 48 12.81 4.26 20.42
CA ASP A 48 14.00 4.62 19.65
C ASP A 48 14.47 3.43 18.80
N MET A 49 14.50 2.24 19.39
CA MET A 49 14.88 1.01 18.70
C MET A 49 13.88 0.65 17.58
N LYS A 50 12.59 0.97 17.73
CA LYS A 50 11.58 0.84 16.66
C LYS A 50 11.84 1.80 15.51
N GLY A 51 12.29 3.02 15.79
CA GLY A 51 12.72 3.99 14.77
C GLY A 51 13.93 3.48 13.98
N LEU A 52 14.94 2.96 14.68
CA LEU A 52 16.12 2.36 14.04
C LEU A 52 15.77 1.13 13.19
N TYR A 53 14.80 0.32 13.62
CA TYR A 53 14.32 -0.82 12.84
C TYR A 53 13.75 -0.37 11.50
N ILE A 54 12.89 0.65 11.48
CA ILE A 54 12.33 1.21 10.24
C ILE A 54 13.46 1.71 9.33
N LYS A 55 14.48 2.39 9.88
CA LYS A 55 15.67 2.79 9.14
C LYS A 55 16.38 1.62 8.47
N SER A 56 16.64 0.55 9.23
CA SER A 56 17.32 -0.63 8.68
C SER A 56 16.52 -1.32 7.57
N VAL A 57 15.18 -1.21 7.60
CA VAL A 57 14.30 -1.67 6.52
C VAL A 57 14.43 -0.79 5.28
N ILE A 58 14.44 0.53 5.45
CA ILE A 58 14.59 1.52 4.36
C ILE A 58 15.96 1.37 3.68
N ASP A 59 17.03 1.26 4.46
CA ASP A 59 18.41 1.20 3.97
C ASP A 59 18.78 -0.19 3.40
N ASN A 60 17.86 -1.16 3.49
CA ASN A 60 18.08 -2.56 3.12
C ASN A 60 19.32 -3.21 3.80
N ASP A 61 19.64 -2.80 5.03
CA ASP A 61 20.78 -3.32 5.79
C ASP A 61 20.34 -4.44 6.75
N ASP A 62 20.39 -5.68 6.24
CA ASP A 62 19.96 -6.86 6.98
C ASP A 62 20.86 -7.17 8.20
N LYS A 63 22.16 -6.80 8.17
CA LYS A 63 23.08 -7.05 9.29
C LYS A 63 22.70 -6.20 10.49
N ILE A 64 22.47 -4.92 10.24
CA ILE A 64 21.99 -3.97 11.22
C ILE A 64 20.58 -4.33 11.69
N ARG A 65 19.70 -4.72 10.77
CA ARG A 65 18.32 -5.12 11.08
C ARG A 65 18.27 -6.29 12.05
N VAL A 66 19.13 -7.29 11.88
CA VAL A 66 19.28 -8.42 12.82
C VAL A 66 19.63 -7.95 14.23
N GLU A 67 20.59 -7.03 14.38
CA GLU A 67 21.00 -6.52 15.70
C GLU A 67 19.92 -5.68 16.39
N ILE A 68 19.13 -4.95 15.61
CA ILE A 68 17.98 -4.19 16.11
C ILE A 68 16.84 -5.13 16.52
N LEU A 69 16.53 -6.14 15.70
CA LEU A 69 15.46 -7.11 15.98
C LEU A 69 15.70 -7.84 17.30
N LYS A 70 16.94 -8.25 17.59
CA LYS A 70 17.32 -8.86 18.88
C LYS A 70 16.95 -7.96 20.07
N ARG A 71 17.30 -6.66 19.98
CA ARG A 71 17.04 -5.66 21.02
C ARG A 71 15.57 -5.30 21.15
N LEU A 72 14.82 -5.29 20.04
CA LEU A 72 13.37 -5.12 20.05
C LEU A 72 12.66 -6.30 20.70
N ILE A 73 13.10 -7.54 20.45
CA ILE A 73 12.56 -8.74 21.11
C ILE A 73 12.80 -8.66 22.61
N GLN A 74 14.05 -8.38 23.03
CA GLN A 74 14.43 -8.28 24.43
C GLN A 74 13.63 -7.18 25.16
N SER A 75 13.60 -5.97 24.61
CA SER A 75 12.89 -4.86 25.22
C SER A 75 11.37 -5.04 25.22
N SER A 76 10.80 -5.68 24.18
CA SER A 76 9.37 -6.01 24.15
C SER A 76 9.00 -6.94 25.30
N LYS A 77 9.77 -8.03 25.49
CA LYS A 77 9.55 -8.98 26.59
C LYS A 77 9.67 -8.30 27.95
N ALA A 78 10.70 -7.48 28.15
CA ALA A 78 10.92 -6.75 29.40
C ALA A 78 9.82 -5.72 29.73
N LEU A 79 9.11 -5.20 28.71
CA LEU A 79 8.03 -4.24 28.88
C LEU A 79 6.63 -4.87 28.84
N GLY A 80 6.52 -6.20 28.67
CA GLY A 80 5.23 -6.88 28.50
C GLY A 80 4.55 -6.58 27.16
N LEU A 81 5.31 -6.20 26.14
CA LEU A 81 4.85 -5.94 24.77
C LEU A 81 5.05 -7.18 23.90
N GLY A 82 4.25 -7.35 22.85
CA GLY A 82 4.36 -8.50 21.93
C GLY A 82 5.62 -8.46 21.06
N SER A 83 6.44 -9.52 21.11
CA SER A 83 7.68 -9.66 20.32
C SER A 83 7.55 -10.52 19.06
N ASN A 84 6.47 -11.30 18.92
CA ASN A 84 6.29 -12.33 17.88
C ASN A 84 6.52 -11.84 16.42
N PRO A 85 6.20 -10.59 16.02
CA PRO A 85 6.55 -10.10 14.69
C PRO A 85 8.07 -10.00 14.46
N TYR A 86 8.82 -9.52 15.46
CA TYR A 86 10.27 -9.35 15.38
C TYR A 86 11.00 -10.70 15.39
N GLU A 87 10.49 -11.67 16.17
CA GLU A 87 11.03 -13.03 16.23
C GLU A 87 10.94 -13.74 14.88
N ARG A 88 9.77 -13.68 14.23
CA ARG A 88 9.57 -14.30 12.90
C ARG A 88 10.43 -13.68 11.82
N GLU A 89 10.63 -12.37 11.85
CA GLU A 89 11.49 -11.69 10.88
C GLU A 89 12.97 -12.04 11.11
N LEU A 90 13.42 -12.04 12.37
CA LEU A 90 14.78 -12.43 12.73
C LEU A 90 15.08 -13.86 12.27
N GLU A 91 14.15 -14.80 12.47
CA GLU A 91 14.26 -16.17 11.96
C GLU A 91 14.41 -16.21 10.44
N SER A 92 13.63 -15.40 9.71
CA SER A 92 13.71 -15.35 8.25
C SER A 92 15.06 -14.84 7.74
N LEU A 93 15.62 -13.79 8.36
CA LEU A 93 16.90 -13.19 7.96
C LEU A 93 18.08 -14.13 8.28
N VAL A 94 18.03 -14.81 9.42
CA VAL A 94 19.05 -15.78 9.81
C VAL A 94 19.04 -17.00 8.87
N GLN A 95 17.87 -17.46 8.43
CA GLN A 95 17.76 -18.56 7.46
C GLN A 95 18.32 -18.21 6.08
N VAL A 96 18.20 -16.95 5.63
CA VAL A 96 18.78 -16.48 4.37
C VAL A 96 20.31 -16.46 4.47
N ALA A 97 20.87 -15.88 5.55
CA ALA A 97 22.32 -15.85 5.77
C ALA A 97 22.96 -17.25 5.90
N GLN A 98 22.22 -18.23 6.43
CA GLN A 98 22.66 -19.63 6.51
C GLN A 98 22.60 -20.38 5.17
N LYS A 99 21.75 -19.97 4.23
CA LYS A 99 21.73 -20.51 2.86
C LYS A 99 22.88 -19.94 2.02
N ASP A 100 23.20 -18.67 2.18
CA ASP A 100 24.32 -18.04 1.46
C ASP A 100 25.69 -18.58 1.90
N SER A 101 25.85 -18.96 3.17
CA SER A 101 27.09 -19.59 3.67
C SER A 101 27.26 -21.06 3.24
N LYS A 102 26.18 -21.80 2.95
CA LYS A 102 26.24 -23.18 2.43
C LYS A 102 26.47 -23.25 0.92
N SER A 103 26.09 -22.21 0.17
CA SER A 103 26.34 -22.10 -1.28
C SER A 103 27.83 -21.85 -1.62
N ASN A 104 28.58 -21.21 -0.72
CA ASN A 104 29.98 -20.82 -0.96
C ASN A 104 31.04 -21.90 -0.68
N LYS A 105 30.64 -23.15 -0.37
CA LYS A 105 31.58 -24.27 -0.14
C LYS A 105 31.66 -25.31 -1.26
N LYS A 106 30.95 -25.14 -2.39
CA LYS A 106 30.88 -26.19 -3.44
C LYS A 106 31.16 -25.73 -4.88
N LEU A 107 31.80 -24.58 -5.09
CA LEU A 107 32.18 -24.09 -6.43
C LEU A 107 33.66 -23.71 -6.49
N GLN A 108 34.52 -24.73 -6.37
CA GLN A 108 35.83 -24.76 -7.02
C GLN A 108 36.06 -26.18 -7.54
N LYS A 109 35.52 -26.47 -8.73
CA LYS A 109 36.16 -27.27 -9.77
C LYS A 109 35.21 -27.43 -10.95
N GLU A 110 35.83 -27.30 -12.13
CA GLU A 110 35.38 -27.70 -13.46
C GLU A 110 34.58 -26.69 -14.30
N SER A 111 35.33 -26.16 -15.25
CA SER A 111 34.96 -25.40 -16.43
C SER A 111 34.57 -26.31 -17.61
N LYS A 112 33.79 -25.72 -18.53
CA LYS A 112 33.56 -26.04 -19.96
C LYS A 112 32.38 -26.96 -20.28
N GLY A 113 31.52 -26.44 -21.16
CA GLY A 113 30.51 -27.24 -21.88
C GLY A 113 29.25 -26.45 -22.18
N SER A 114 29.11 -26.02 -23.42
CA SER A 114 27.96 -25.34 -24.01
C SER A 114 26.69 -26.18 -24.03
N LYS A 115 25.53 -25.54 -23.74
CA LYS A 115 24.27 -25.55 -24.51
C LYS A 115 23.14 -25.02 -23.61
N GLN A 116 22.44 -23.99 -24.09
CA GLN A 116 21.14 -23.57 -23.54
C GLN A 116 20.12 -24.72 -23.68
N PRO A 117 19.29 -24.94 -22.65
CA PRO A 117 17.90 -25.32 -22.87
C PRO A 117 16.95 -24.26 -22.33
N LEU A 118 15.87 -24.02 -23.09
CA LEU A 118 14.66 -23.36 -22.62
C LEU A 118 14.20 -23.99 -21.29
N ILE A 119 14.03 -23.19 -20.24
CA ILE A 119 13.34 -23.61 -19.01
C ILE A 119 12.00 -22.91 -18.96
N THR A 120 10.95 -23.71 -19.12
CA THR A 120 9.54 -23.39 -18.92
C THR A 120 9.24 -23.13 -17.45
N ALA A 121 8.46 -22.07 -17.20
CA ALA A 121 8.01 -21.69 -15.87
C ALA A 121 7.02 -22.71 -15.28
N LYS A 122 7.48 -23.51 -14.32
CA LYS A 122 6.65 -24.10 -13.26
C LYS A 122 7.38 -23.89 -11.95
N GLU A 123 7.14 -22.75 -11.30
CA GLU A 123 7.64 -22.51 -9.95
C GLU A 123 6.91 -23.40 -8.93
N ASN A 124 7.69 -24.00 -8.03
CA ASN A 124 7.25 -24.86 -6.93
C ASN A 124 6.45 -24.06 -5.88
N TYR A 125 5.14 -23.98 -6.03
CA TYR A 125 4.24 -23.35 -5.04
C TYR A 125 4.04 -24.18 -3.77
N SER A 126 4.49 -25.44 -3.69
CA SER A 126 4.01 -26.40 -2.68
C SER A 126 4.46 -26.17 -1.23
N ASN A 127 5.43 -25.28 -0.96
CA ASN A 127 6.05 -25.16 0.38
C ASN A 127 5.86 -23.80 1.08
N LYS A 128 5.09 -22.88 0.50
CA LYS A 128 4.86 -21.54 1.09
C LYS A 128 3.50 -21.47 1.79
N SER A 129 3.44 -20.87 2.97
CA SER A 129 2.16 -20.64 3.66
C SER A 129 1.35 -19.53 2.99
N ILE A 130 0.03 -19.69 2.98
CA ILE A 130 -0.92 -18.88 2.24
C ILE A 130 -1.89 -18.21 3.23
N GLN A 131 -2.03 -16.89 3.19
CA GLN A 131 -2.93 -16.17 4.09
C GLN A 131 -4.30 -15.97 3.45
N ILE A 132 -5.40 -16.19 4.19
CA ILE A 132 -6.72 -15.66 3.80
C ILE A 132 -6.67 -14.13 3.93
N LEU A 133 -6.80 -13.43 2.80
CA LEU A 133 -6.89 -11.99 2.74
C LEU A 133 -8.31 -11.49 3.00
N LYS A 134 -9.30 -12.19 2.44
CA LYS A 134 -10.71 -11.79 2.52
C LYS A 134 -11.62 -12.99 2.28
N VAL A 135 -12.76 -13.01 2.97
CA VAL A 135 -13.93 -13.81 2.61
C VAL A 135 -14.97 -12.82 2.06
N ILE A 136 -15.45 -13.07 0.84
CA ILE A 136 -16.38 -12.21 0.11
C ILE A 136 -17.65 -13.00 -0.11
N GLU A 137 -18.76 -12.38 0.27
CA GLU A 137 -20.09 -12.93 0.10
C GLU A 137 -20.66 -12.44 -1.23
N HIS A 138 -21.20 -13.36 -2.01
CA HIS A 138 -21.91 -13.07 -3.25
C HIS A 138 -23.31 -13.71 -3.17
N PRO A 139 -24.28 -13.28 -3.99
CA PRO A 139 -25.56 -13.96 -4.08
C PRO A 139 -25.35 -15.45 -4.44
N ASN A 140 -25.78 -16.35 -3.55
CA ASN A 140 -25.66 -17.81 -3.69
C ASN A 140 -24.23 -18.36 -3.88
N SER A 141 -23.19 -17.60 -3.52
CA SER A 141 -21.81 -18.09 -3.57
C SER A 141 -20.89 -17.39 -2.56
N LEU A 142 -19.74 -18.02 -2.28
CA LEU A 142 -18.73 -17.52 -1.37
C LEU A 142 -17.38 -17.52 -2.07
N GLU A 143 -16.62 -16.44 -1.97
CA GLU A 143 -15.25 -16.35 -2.47
C GLU A 143 -14.28 -16.14 -1.32
N ILE A 144 -13.26 -16.99 -1.21
CA ILE A 144 -12.14 -16.80 -0.28
C ILE A 144 -10.90 -16.42 -1.08
N LYS A 145 -10.35 -15.24 -0.80
CA LYS A 145 -9.13 -14.71 -1.43
C LYS A 145 -7.90 -14.96 -0.60
N PHE A 146 -6.82 -15.33 -1.26
CA PHE A 146 -5.56 -15.74 -0.68
C PHE A 146 -4.39 -14.83 -1.09
N SER A 147 -3.34 -14.79 -0.27
CA SER A 147 -2.11 -14.05 -0.55
C SER A 147 -1.24 -14.64 -1.66
N SER A 148 -1.51 -15.87 -2.07
CA SER A 148 -0.78 -16.61 -3.10
C SER A 148 -1.73 -17.64 -3.74
N PRO A 149 -1.41 -18.17 -4.95
CA PRO A 149 -2.25 -19.18 -5.58
C PRO A 149 -2.49 -20.39 -4.68
N ILE A 150 -3.74 -20.85 -4.61
CA ILE A 150 -4.12 -22.10 -3.95
C ILE A 150 -4.22 -23.20 -5.01
N LEU A 151 -3.78 -24.41 -4.68
CA LEU A 151 -3.83 -25.56 -5.59
C LEU A 151 -4.97 -26.50 -5.19
N GLU A 152 -5.50 -27.28 -6.13
CA GLU A 152 -6.51 -28.31 -5.82
C GLU A 152 -5.98 -29.32 -4.80
N SER A 153 -4.69 -29.65 -4.86
CA SER A 153 -4.01 -30.51 -3.88
C SER A 153 -3.99 -29.95 -2.45
N ASP A 154 -4.22 -28.65 -2.28
CA ASP A 154 -4.32 -28.03 -0.96
C ASP A 154 -5.72 -28.18 -0.34
N VAL A 155 -6.71 -28.65 -1.09
CA VAL A 155 -8.11 -28.74 -0.65
C VAL A 155 -8.50 -30.19 -0.36
N LYS A 156 -8.85 -30.48 0.89
CA LYS A 156 -9.43 -31.76 1.30
C LYS A 156 -10.89 -31.57 1.67
N HIS A 157 -11.78 -32.29 1.00
CA HIS A 157 -13.23 -32.25 1.27
C HIS A 157 -13.71 -33.55 1.92
N PHE A 158 -14.60 -33.43 2.91
CA PHE A 158 -15.33 -34.55 3.50
C PHE A 158 -16.66 -34.08 4.10
N LYS A 159 -17.55 -35.04 4.38
CA LYS A 159 -18.87 -34.79 4.98
C LYS A 159 -18.94 -35.31 6.41
N LEU A 160 -19.63 -34.59 7.29
CA LEU A 160 -20.00 -35.06 8.63
C LEU A 160 -21.52 -34.92 8.78
N ASN A 161 -22.23 -36.04 8.88
CA ASN A 161 -23.70 -36.06 8.93
C ASN A 161 -24.18 -36.68 10.24
N SER A 162 -25.16 -36.05 10.88
CA SER A 162 -25.92 -36.59 12.02
C SER A 162 -27.42 -36.29 11.82
N LYS A 163 -28.30 -36.80 12.69
CA LYS A 163 -29.76 -36.60 12.54
C LYS A 163 -30.11 -35.12 12.38
N ASN A 164 -30.64 -34.76 11.21
CA ASN A 164 -31.02 -33.39 10.79
C ASN A 164 -29.89 -32.34 10.83
N HIS A 165 -28.62 -32.77 10.71
CA HIS A 165 -27.48 -31.86 10.67
C HIS A 165 -26.41 -32.39 9.72
N PHE A 166 -26.23 -31.70 8.60
CA PHE A 166 -25.33 -32.07 7.51
C PHE A 166 -24.21 -31.04 7.41
N ARG A 167 -22.95 -31.48 7.38
CA ARG A 167 -21.80 -30.58 7.25
C ARG A 167 -20.93 -30.95 6.07
N ASN A 168 -20.69 -29.99 5.18
CA ASN A 168 -19.62 -30.06 4.18
C ASN A 168 -18.38 -29.37 4.76
N VAL A 169 -17.28 -30.09 4.86
CA VAL A 169 -16.03 -29.61 5.47
C VAL A 169 -14.94 -29.55 4.42
N TYR A 170 -14.30 -28.39 4.28
CA TYR A 170 -13.14 -28.17 3.42
C TYR A 170 -11.95 -27.74 4.26
N ASP A 171 -10.92 -28.57 4.28
CA ASP A 171 -9.64 -28.27 4.87
C ASP A 171 -8.71 -27.71 3.80
N LEU A 172 -8.22 -26.49 4.03
CA LEU A 172 -7.31 -25.76 3.15
C LEU A 172 -5.91 -25.82 3.77
N ASN A 173 -5.06 -26.68 3.22
CA ASN A 173 -3.71 -26.91 3.68
C ASN A 173 -2.78 -25.76 3.32
N ARG A 174 -1.73 -25.57 4.14
CA ARG A 174 -0.78 -24.45 4.09
C ARG A 174 -1.43 -23.09 4.29
N ALA A 175 -2.71 -23.03 4.66
CA ALA A 175 -3.44 -21.78 4.80
C ALA A 175 -3.47 -21.32 6.27
N TRP A 176 -3.45 -20.00 6.49
CA TRP A 176 -3.68 -19.42 7.81
C TRP A 176 -4.62 -18.22 7.80
N ILE A 177 -5.37 -18.06 8.89
CA ILE A 177 -6.30 -16.95 9.12
C ILE A 177 -6.03 -16.29 10.48
N SER A 178 -6.01 -14.97 10.50
CA SER A 178 -5.73 -14.19 11.72
C SER A 178 -6.89 -14.19 12.72
N LYS A 179 -8.13 -14.33 12.24
CA LYS A 179 -9.35 -14.37 13.06
C LYS A 179 -10.39 -15.31 12.44
N PRO A 180 -10.99 -16.22 13.20
CA PRO A 180 -12.14 -16.99 12.73
C PRO A 180 -13.28 -16.10 12.25
N GLN A 181 -14.02 -16.56 11.25
CA GLN A 181 -15.22 -15.90 10.74
C GLN A 181 -16.40 -16.86 10.80
N THR A 182 -17.57 -16.32 11.17
CA THR A 182 -18.84 -17.05 11.16
C THR A 182 -19.85 -16.21 10.39
N LEU A 183 -20.45 -16.81 9.36
CA LEU A 183 -21.41 -16.19 8.46
C LEU A 183 -22.69 -17.03 8.43
N LYS A 184 -23.84 -16.41 8.18
CA LYS A 184 -25.15 -17.09 8.16
C LYS A 184 -25.92 -16.74 6.89
N ASN A 185 -26.74 -17.67 6.40
CA ASN A 185 -27.72 -17.45 5.34
C ASN A 185 -27.16 -17.04 3.95
N ILE A 186 -25.97 -17.51 3.56
CA ILE A 186 -25.38 -17.20 2.23
C ILE A 186 -25.58 -18.39 1.28
N ILE A 187 -24.96 -19.52 1.63
CA ILE A 187 -25.08 -20.81 0.92
C ILE A 187 -25.27 -21.98 1.88
N SER A 188 -25.35 -21.72 3.19
CA SER A 188 -25.59 -22.68 4.25
C SER A 188 -26.32 -21.97 5.41
N ASP A 189 -26.90 -22.76 6.33
CA ASP A 189 -27.54 -22.22 7.53
C ASP A 189 -26.50 -21.55 8.45
N ASP A 190 -25.31 -22.16 8.55
CA ASP A 190 -24.15 -21.61 9.25
C ASP A 190 -22.87 -21.93 8.45
N LEU A 191 -21.97 -20.95 8.35
CA LEU A 191 -20.67 -21.07 7.72
C LEU A 191 -19.60 -20.65 8.72
N LYS A 192 -18.63 -21.53 8.98
CA LYS A 192 -17.49 -21.23 9.85
C LYS A 192 -16.17 -21.39 9.11
N VAL A 193 -15.34 -20.35 9.13
CA VAL A 193 -13.97 -20.35 8.63
C VAL A 193 -13.04 -20.14 9.81
N SER A 194 -12.25 -21.14 10.19
CA SER A 194 -11.37 -21.05 11.36
C SER A 194 -10.08 -21.82 11.18
N GLN A 195 -9.03 -21.39 11.88
CA GLN A 195 -7.79 -22.15 11.97
C GLN A 195 -8.07 -23.49 12.67
N PHE A 196 -7.84 -24.61 11.98
CA PHE A 196 -7.99 -25.96 12.54
C PHE A 196 -6.71 -26.43 13.24
N ASP A 197 -5.56 -26.23 12.58
CA ASP A 197 -4.24 -26.47 13.12
C ASP A 197 -3.24 -25.41 12.60
N LYS A 198 -1.94 -25.54 12.90
CA LYS A 198 -0.91 -24.54 12.52
C LYS A 198 -0.85 -24.22 11.02
N ASN A 199 -1.26 -25.15 10.15
CA ASN A 199 -1.16 -25.05 8.70
C ASN A 199 -2.48 -25.25 7.96
N THR A 200 -3.57 -25.59 8.66
CA THR A 200 -4.85 -25.91 8.02
C THR A 200 -5.95 -24.96 8.47
N ILE A 201 -6.64 -24.34 7.52
CA ILE A 201 -7.92 -23.66 7.76
C ILE A 201 -9.05 -24.62 7.46
N ARG A 202 -10.04 -24.68 8.34
CA ARG A 202 -11.26 -25.44 8.10
C ARG A 202 -12.42 -24.51 7.78
N VAL A 203 -13.05 -24.75 6.64
CA VAL A 203 -14.30 -24.14 6.19
C VAL A 203 -15.42 -25.16 6.38
N VAL A 204 -16.43 -24.83 7.19
CA VAL A 204 -17.55 -25.72 7.51
C VAL A 204 -18.85 -25.07 7.06
N PHE A 205 -19.57 -25.73 6.15
CA PHE A 205 -20.93 -25.39 5.76
C PHE A 205 -21.91 -26.33 6.46
N SER A 206 -22.73 -25.79 7.34
CA SER A 206 -23.74 -26.54 8.11
C SER A 206 -25.14 -26.34 7.52
N HIS A 207 -25.91 -27.42 7.36
CA HIS A 207 -27.26 -27.42 6.80
C HIS A 207 -28.21 -28.32 7.59
N LYS A 208 -29.49 -27.95 7.66
CA LYS A 208 -30.60 -28.78 8.20
C LYS A 208 -31.01 -29.92 7.26
N LYS A 209 -30.77 -29.76 5.95
CA LYS A 209 -31.01 -30.76 4.90
C LYS A 209 -29.73 -30.99 4.13
N GLU A 210 -29.52 -32.20 3.62
CA GLU A 210 -28.31 -32.48 2.83
C GLU A 210 -28.26 -31.58 1.59
N GLN A 211 -27.14 -30.89 1.41
CA GLN A 211 -26.85 -30.06 0.25
C GLN A 211 -25.42 -30.31 -0.20
N LYS A 212 -25.21 -30.35 -1.51
CA LYS A 212 -23.88 -30.44 -2.09
C LYS A 212 -23.34 -29.03 -2.34
N ILE A 213 -22.13 -28.79 -1.85
CA ILE A 213 -21.35 -27.58 -2.14
C ILE A 213 -20.30 -27.96 -3.17
N ASN A 214 -20.22 -27.20 -4.25
CA ASN A 214 -19.16 -27.31 -5.24
C ASN A 214 -18.14 -26.20 -5.01
N PHE A 215 -16.90 -26.41 -5.44
CA PHE A 215 -15.90 -25.36 -5.44
C PHE A 215 -15.13 -25.27 -6.76
N LYS A 216 -14.62 -24.08 -7.06
CA LYS A 216 -13.70 -23.83 -8.16
C LYS A 216 -12.55 -22.96 -7.69
N ILE A 217 -11.34 -23.35 -8.04
CA ILE A 217 -10.13 -22.57 -7.77
C ILE A 217 -9.82 -21.69 -8.97
N ASN A 218 -9.50 -20.43 -8.70
CA ASN A 218 -8.98 -19.49 -9.69
C ASN A 218 -7.81 -18.72 -9.09
N GLN A 219 -6.59 -19.16 -9.42
CA GLN A 219 -5.33 -18.58 -8.92
C GLN A 219 -5.36 -18.42 -7.40
N ASN A 220 -5.49 -17.18 -6.93
CA ASN A 220 -5.48 -16.78 -5.53
C ASN A 220 -6.87 -16.82 -4.87
N SER A 221 -7.86 -17.50 -5.46
CA SER A 221 -9.21 -17.53 -4.90
C SER A 221 -9.83 -18.92 -5.01
N ILE A 222 -10.67 -19.28 -4.03
CA ILE A 222 -11.59 -20.42 -4.10
C ILE A 222 -13.02 -19.92 -4.01
N PHE A 223 -13.86 -20.37 -4.93
CA PHE A 223 -15.28 -20.05 -4.99
C PHE A 223 -16.07 -21.28 -4.53
N PHE A 224 -17.07 -21.11 -3.67
CA PHE A 224 -18.02 -22.13 -3.27
C PHE A 224 -19.44 -21.75 -3.72
N ALA A 225 -20.21 -22.72 -4.21
CA ALA A 225 -21.59 -22.50 -4.66
C ALA A 225 -22.46 -23.76 -4.45
N LEU A 226 -23.77 -23.56 -4.36
CA LEU A 226 -24.77 -24.64 -4.38
C LEU A 226 -24.94 -25.19 -5.81
N ASP A 227 -25.35 -26.46 -5.91
CA ASP A 227 -25.43 -27.32 -7.12
C ASP A 227 -26.31 -26.81 -8.30
N LYS A 228 -26.63 -25.51 -8.36
CA LYS A 228 -27.43 -24.87 -9.42
C LYS A 228 -26.86 -23.58 -10.01
N VAL A 229 -25.59 -23.25 -9.76
CA VAL A 229 -24.94 -22.11 -10.44
C VAL A 229 -23.69 -22.61 -11.15
N GLU A 230 -23.74 -22.63 -12.48
CA GLU A 230 -22.61 -22.96 -13.35
C GLU A 230 -21.47 -21.96 -13.11
N PHE A 231 -20.30 -22.48 -12.73
CA PHE A 231 -19.05 -21.72 -12.62
C PHE A 231 -18.51 -21.18 -13.96
N GLU A 232 -19.32 -21.21 -15.02
CA GLU A 232 -18.98 -20.81 -16.37
C GLU A 232 -19.12 -19.29 -16.59
N ASN A 233 -19.89 -18.57 -15.76
CA ASN A 233 -20.10 -17.12 -15.93
C ASN A 233 -19.18 -16.21 -15.08
N LEU A 234 -18.25 -16.76 -14.28
CA LEU A 234 -17.36 -15.94 -13.42
C LEU A 234 -15.91 -15.82 -13.93
N ALA A 235 -15.51 -16.59 -14.95
CA ALA A 235 -14.15 -16.56 -15.51
C ALA A 235 -14.06 -15.88 -16.91
N SER A 236 -15.19 -15.61 -17.56
CA SER A 236 -15.27 -15.23 -18.98
C SER A 236 -15.35 -13.72 -19.23
N ASN A 237 -15.61 -12.90 -18.21
CA ASN A 237 -15.78 -11.45 -18.36
C ASN A 237 -14.47 -10.62 -18.45
N SER A 238 -13.31 -11.28 -18.62
CA SER A 238 -12.02 -10.60 -18.85
C SER A 238 -11.52 -10.66 -20.31
N LYS A 239 -12.27 -11.26 -21.26
CA LYS A 239 -11.80 -11.38 -22.66
C LYS A 239 -12.78 -10.97 -23.77
N ASN A 240 -13.99 -10.49 -23.46
CA ASN A 240 -14.97 -10.09 -24.49
C ASN A 240 -15.43 -8.61 -24.40
N GLN A 241 -14.49 -7.68 -24.18
CA GLN A 241 -14.70 -6.23 -24.42
C GLN A 241 -13.85 -5.68 -25.57
N GLN A 242 -13.44 -6.54 -26.51
CA GLN A 242 -12.79 -6.14 -27.77
C GLN A 242 -13.39 -6.89 -28.97
N LYS A 243 -14.73 -6.92 -29.11
CA LYS A 243 -15.39 -7.20 -30.41
C LYS A 243 -16.91 -7.00 -30.33
N THR A 244 -17.36 -5.76 -30.14
CA THR A 244 -18.73 -5.34 -30.50
C THR A 244 -18.81 -3.81 -30.54
N GLU A 245 -17.82 -3.17 -31.15
CA GLU A 245 -18.05 -1.91 -31.87
C GLU A 245 -18.09 -2.31 -33.34
N LEU A 246 -19.31 -2.47 -33.88
CA LEU A 246 -19.73 -2.47 -35.28
C LEU A 246 -20.96 -3.39 -35.38
N LYS A 247 -22.09 -2.78 -35.71
CA LYS A 247 -23.47 -3.33 -35.82
C LYS A 247 -24.26 -3.29 -34.51
N ASP A 248 -24.95 -2.16 -34.30
CA ASP A 248 -26.42 -2.13 -34.37
C ASP A 248 -26.90 -0.67 -34.28
N LYS A 249 -27.05 -0.07 -35.47
CA LYS A 249 -28.07 0.96 -35.73
C LYS A 249 -29.36 0.18 -36.04
N HIS A 250 -30.49 0.65 -35.51
CA HIS A 250 -31.81 -0.02 -35.40
C HIS A 250 -31.82 -0.96 -34.18
N ASP A 251 -32.49 -0.71 -33.05
CA ASP A 251 -33.76 -0.03 -32.83
C ASP A 251 -33.74 0.83 -31.55
N LYS A 252 -34.06 2.12 -31.70
CA LYS A 252 -34.48 3.00 -30.61
C LYS A 252 -35.95 3.33 -30.81
N LYS A 253 -36.84 2.62 -30.12
CA LYS A 253 -38.13 3.14 -29.66
C LYS A 253 -38.66 2.23 -28.56
N GLN A 254 -39.15 2.87 -27.49
CA GLN A 254 -39.79 2.28 -26.31
C GLN A 254 -38.86 1.65 -25.26
N ASN A 255 -38.21 2.51 -24.46
CA ASN A 255 -38.27 2.44 -23.00
C ASN A 255 -37.49 3.63 -22.42
N ASN A 256 -38.08 4.81 -22.52
CA ASN A 256 -37.61 6.05 -21.90
C ASN A 256 -38.66 6.52 -20.90
N ASP A 257 -38.83 5.84 -19.75
CA ASP A 257 -39.55 6.49 -18.64
C ASP A 257 -39.25 6.04 -17.19
N LEU A 258 -38.15 5.31 -16.93
CA LEU A 258 -37.83 4.88 -15.55
C LEU A 258 -36.38 5.11 -15.10
N SER A 259 -35.73 6.20 -15.54
CA SER A 259 -34.37 6.55 -15.05
C SER A 259 -34.06 8.04 -14.90
N LYS A 260 -35.03 8.86 -14.49
CA LYS A 260 -34.78 10.26 -14.09
C LYS A 260 -35.33 10.59 -12.72
N LYS A 261 -34.69 10.06 -11.66
CA LYS A 261 -34.71 10.68 -10.32
C LYS A 261 -33.54 10.17 -9.45
N ALA A 262 -32.31 10.38 -9.92
CA ALA A 262 -31.20 10.50 -8.98
C ALA A 262 -31.30 11.90 -8.36
N THR A 263 -31.80 11.98 -7.13
CA THR A 263 -31.80 13.20 -6.34
C THR A 263 -30.37 13.70 -6.22
N LYS A 264 -30.07 14.88 -6.80
CA LYS A 264 -28.79 15.57 -6.59
C LYS A 264 -28.71 15.95 -5.10
N THR A 265 -28.04 15.14 -4.29
CA THR A 265 -27.73 15.50 -2.91
C THR A 265 -26.94 16.80 -2.91
N LYS A 266 -27.46 17.85 -2.27
CA LYS A 266 -26.85 19.18 -2.25
C LYS A 266 -25.59 19.12 -1.37
N ILE A 267 -24.40 19.18 -1.97
CA ILE A 267 -23.13 19.14 -1.23
C ILE A 267 -23.03 20.39 -0.33
N LYS A 268 -22.96 20.21 0.99
CA LYS A 268 -22.68 21.31 1.93
C LYS A 268 -21.18 21.64 1.91
N ARG A 269 -20.80 22.54 0.99
CA ARG A 269 -19.42 22.99 0.78
C ARG A 269 -18.99 24.11 1.73
N ALA A 270 -19.92 25.00 2.08
CA ALA A 270 -19.63 26.18 2.88
C ALA A 270 -19.05 25.79 4.25
N GLY A 271 -17.94 26.43 4.62
CA GLY A 271 -17.23 26.17 5.87
C GLY A 271 -16.24 25.01 5.83
N ARG A 272 -16.24 24.18 4.77
CA ARG A 272 -15.26 23.09 4.64
C ARG A 272 -13.88 23.61 4.28
N ILE A 273 -12.87 23.19 5.03
CA ILE A 273 -11.49 23.64 4.93
C ILE A 273 -10.63 22.53 4.32
N ILE A 274 -9.99 22.82 3.20
CA ILE A 274 -9.10 21.89 2.49
C ILE A 274 -7.68 22.45 2.54
N VAL A 275 -6.73 21.61 2.93
CA VAL A 275 -5.30 21.95 2.85
C VAL A 275 -4.67 21.17 1.71
N LEU A 276 -4.10 21.93 0.77
CA LEU A 276 -3.34 21.40 -0.34
C LEU A 276 -1.85 21.50 -0.04
N ASP A 277 -1.17 20.38 -0.14
CA ASP A 277 0.27 20.30 0.02
C ASP A 277 0.95 20.04 -1.32
N ALA A 278 1.79 20.98 -1.74
CA ALA A 278 2.64 20.80 -2.91
C ALA A 278 3.97 20.18 -2.44
N GLY A 279 4.24 18.93 -2.82
CA GLY A 279 5.47 18.19 -2.45
C GLY A 279 6.75 18.98 -2.75
N HIS A 280 7.82 18.70 -2.00
CA HIS A 280 9.15 19.29 -2.17
C HIS A 280 9.17 20.83 -2.07
N GLY A 281 10.10 21.49 -2.79
CA GLY A 281 10.22 22.95 -2.91
C GLY A 281 11.57 23.48 -2.42
N GLY A 282 11.96 24.66 -2.87
CA GLY A 282 13.27 25.25 -2.56
C GLY A 282 14.41 24.37 -3.08
N ASP A 283 15.34 24.01 -2.21
CA ASP A 283 16.50 23.19 -2.56
C ASP A 283 16.16 21.71 -2.80
N ASP A 284 14.95 21.27 -2.42
CA ASP A 284 14.44 19.95 -2.76
C ASP A 284 13.67 20.02 -4.10
N PRO A 285 14.25 19.54 -5.22
CA PRO A 285 13.60 19.55 -6.52
C PRO A 285 12.53 18.45 -6.68
N GLY A 286 12.49 17.48 -5.76
CA GLY A 286 11.87 16.18 -5.99
C GLY A 286 12.52 15.44 -7.15
N ALA A 287 11.74 14.60 -7.83
CA ALA A 287 12.20 13.91 -9.01
C ALA A 287 12.46 14.86 -10.20
N ILE A 288 13.47 14.53 -11.00
CA ILE A 288 13.93 15.32 -12.14
C ILE A 288 13.93 14.45 -13.41
N ASN A 289 13.36 14.99 -14.49
CA ASN A 289 13.48 14.41 -15.82
C ASN A 289 13.79 15.53 -16.85
N GLY A 290 15.07 15.66 -17.22
CA GLY A 290 15.54 16.75 -18.07
C GLY A 290 15.28 18.12 -17.42
N LYS A 291 14.43 18.94 -18.06
CA LYS A 291 14.02 20.26 -17.53
C LYS A 291 12.84 20.19 -16.57
N LEU A 292 12.14 19.06 -16.51
CA LEU A 292 11.01 18.88 -15.61
C LEU A 292 11.52 18.61 -14.19
N LYS A 293 10.99 19.38 -13.25
CA LYS A 293 11.22 19.21 -11.81
C LYS A 293 9.86 19.00 -11.16
N GLU A 294 9.75 17.95 -10.37
CA GLU A 294 8.54 17.61 -9.65
C GLU A 294 7.99 18.81 -8.87
N LYS A 295 8.83 19.49 -8.09
CA LYS A 295 8.43 20.65 -7.27
C LYS A 295 7.65 21.73 -8.04
N ASN A 296 7.94 21.91 -9.33
CA ASN A 296 7.31 22.92 -10.18
C ASN A 296 5.95 22.43 -10.69
N ILE A 297 5.91 21.17 -11.12
CA ILE A 297 4.70 20.50 -11.60
C ILE A 297 3.65 20.45 -10.48
N VAL A 298 4.04 19.95 -9.30
CA VAL A 298 3.11 19.75 -8.20
C VAL A 298 2.64 21.07 -7.60
N LEU A 299 3.47 22.12 -7.64
CA LEU A 299 3.04 23.48 -7.27
C LEU A 299 1.97 24.00 -8.24
N SER A 300 2.20 23.86 -9.54
CA SER A 300 1.24 24.28 -10.58
C SER A 300 -0.10 23.57 -10.41
N ILE A 301 -0.08 22.23 -10.27
CA ILE A 301 -1.29 21.43 -10.06
C ILE A 301 -2.00 21.83 -8.76
N SER A 302 -1.26 22.05 -7.67
CA SER A 302 -1.83 22.45 -6.38
C SER A 302 -2.55 23.80 -6.47
N LEU A 303 -1.94 24.80 -7.11
CA LEU A 303 -2.55 26.12 -7.29
C LEU A 303 -3.85 26.03 -8.11
N LYS A 304 -3.81 25.34 -9.25
CA LYS A 304 -4.97 25.08 -10.10
C LYS A 304 -6.09 24.33 -9.37
N THR A 305 -5.72 23.33 -8.58
CA THR A 305 -6.67 22.56 -7.74
C THR A 305 -7.35 23.47 -6.74
N GLY A 306 -6.58 24.32 -6.07
CA GLY A 306 -7.13 25.24 -5.09
C GLY A 306 -8.01 26.32 -5.72
N ASP A 307 -7.71 26.80 -6.93
CA ASP A 307 -8.61 27.70 -7.65
C ASP A 307 -9.95 27.03 -7.98
N GLU A 308 -9.91 25.76 -8.38
CA GLU A 308 -11.12 25.01 -8.71
C GLU A 308 -11.96 24.67 -7.47
N LEU A 309 -11.32 24.40 -6.33
CA LEU A 309 -11.99 24.22 -5.05
C LEU A 309 -12.59 25.53 -4.53
N LYS A 310 -11.86 26.66 -4.61
CA LYS A 310 -12.36 27.98 -4.19
C LYS A 310 -13.60 28.39 -4.97
N LYS A 311 -13.60 28.21 -6.30
CA LYS A 311 -14.79 28.48 -7.15
C LYS A 311 -16.01 27.68 -6.74
N ARG A 312 -15.83 26.48 -6.18
CA ARG A 312 -16.91 25.62 -5.67
C ARG A 312 -17.39 26.04 -4.27
N GLY A 313 -16.68 26.95 -3.59
CA GLY A 313 -17.05 27.46 -2.27
C GLY A 313 -16.30 26.83 -1.10
N TYR A 314 -15.23 26.07 -1.35
CA TYR A 314 -14.35 25.55 -0.30
C TYR A 314 -13.37 26.62 0.19
N LYS A 315 -13.01 26.56 1.48
CA LYS A 315 -11.90 27.34 2.02
C LYS A 315 -10.60 26.57 1.81
N VAL A 316 -9.63 27.15 1.11
CA VAL A 316 -8.39 26.46 0.74
C VAL A 316 -7.18 27.14 1.36
N TYR A 317 -6.32 26.36 2.02
CA TYR A 317 -4.97 26.78 2.41
C TYR A 317 -3.92 25.91 1.71
N TYR A 318 -2.71 26.46 1.58
CA TYR A 318 -1.60 25.79 0.93
C TYR A 318 -0.41 25.72 1.88
N THR A 319 0.32 24.60 1.90
CA THR A 319 1.63 24.52 2.60
C THR A 319 2.65 25.48 1.97
N ARG A 320 2.59 25.64 0.65
CA ARG A 320 3.33 26.65 -0.11
C ARG A 320 2.57 27.10 -1.37
N THR A 321 2.74 28.38 -1.72
CA THR A 321 2.24 28.99 -2.97
C THR A 321 3.36 29.48 -3.88
N LYS A 322 4.62 29.33 -3.45
CA LYS A 322 5.84 29.72 -4.15
C LYS A 322 6.86 28.58 -4.05
N ASP A 323 7.97 28.71 -4.75
CA ASP A 323 9.10 27.77 -4.65
C ASP A 323 9.86 27.99 -3.33
N LYS A 324 9.43 27.28 -2.28
CA LYS A 324 10.06 27.28 -0.96
C LYS A 324 10.02 25.87 -0.38
N PHE A 325 11.08 25.50 0.34
CA PHE A 325 11.11 24.26 1.08
C PHE A 325 10.19 24.33 2.30
N ILE A 326 9.47 23.23 2.58
CA ILE A 326 8.65 23.06 3.78
C ILE A 326 9.00 21.70 4.38
N ASN A 327 9.45 21.68 5.63
CA ASN A 327 9.74 20.42 6.30
C ASN A 327 8.47 19.59 6.49
N LEU A 328 8.62 18.27 6.52
CA LEU A 328 7.49 17.33 6.53
C LEU A 328 6.53 17.58 7.70
N ARG A 329 7.05 17.88 8.89
CA ARG A 329 6.24 18.12 10.10
C ARG A 329 5.35 19.35 9.99
N SER A 330 5.82 20.43 9.35
CA SER A 330 5.04 21.66 9.24
C SER A 330 3.86 21.50 8.28
N ARG A 331 3.94 20.57 7.32
CA ARG A 331 2.87 20.32 6.33
C ARG A 331 1.58 19.89 7.01
N THR A 332 1.63 18.84 7.83
CA THR A 332 0.45 18.37 8.58
C THR A 332 0.12 19.25 9.77
N LYS A 333 1.13 19.90 10.39
CA LYS A 333 0.87 20.89 11.45
C LYS A 333 -0.02 22.03 10.94
N LEU A 334 0.26 22.58 9.76
CA LEU A 334 -0.59 23.62 9.17
C LEU A 334 -2.04 23.14 9.02
N ALA A 335 -2.25 21.91 8.54
CA ALA A 335 -3.58 21.34 8.38
C ALA A 335 -4.33 21.22 9.72
N ASN A 336 -3.62 20.77 10.75
CA ASN A 336 -4.16 20.67 12.10
C ASN A 336 -4.48 22.05 12.69
N ASP A 337 -3.58 23.03 12.55
CA ASP A 337 -3.77 24.41 13.04
C ASP A 337 -4.96 25.11 12.36
N LYS A 338 -5.25 24.75 11.10
CA LYS A 338 -6.40 25.28 10.35
C LYS A 338 -7.68 24.48 10.57
N LEU A 339 -7.65 23.43 11.38
CA LEU A 339 -8.77 22.51 11.59
C LEU A 339 -9.33 22.02 10.26
N ALA A 340 -8.44 21.60 9.36
CA ALA A 340 -8.82 21.18 8.02
C ALA A 340 -9.74 19.95 8.04
N ASP A 341 -10.73 19.93 7.16
CA ASP A 341 -11.57 18.76 6.90
C ASP A 341 -10.83 17.71 6.07
N LEU A 342 -9.97 18.13 5.14
CA LEU A 342 -9.14 17.23 4.31
C LEU A 342 -7.73 17.78 4.13
N PHE A 343 -6.76 16.86 4.07
CA PHE A 343 -5.38 17.12 3.66
C PHE A 343 -5.04 16.33 2.39
N ILE A 344 -4.59 17.01 1.35
CA ILE A 344 -4.25 16.39 0.06
C ILE A 344 -2.84 16.83 -0.32
N SER A 345 -1.90 15.89 -0.26
CA SER A 345 -0.54 16.08 -0.75
C SER A 345 -0.43 15.64 -2.22
N ILE A 346 0.22 16.44 -3.05
CA ILE A 346 0.34 16.22 -4.50
C ILE A 346 1.81 16.04 -4.84
N HIS A 347 2.13 14.90 -5.46
CA HIS A 347 3.45 14.44 -5.86
C HIS A 347 3.44 13.95 -7.32
N ALA A 348 4.62 13.74 -7.89
CA ALA A 348 4.80 13.14 -9.21
C ALA A 348 5.93 12.10 -9.17
N ASN A 349 5.52 10.85 -8.99
CA ASN A 349 6.34 9.66 -8.79
C ASN A 349 7.55 9.55 -9.73
N ALA A 350 8.56 8.81 -9.28
CA ALA A 350 9.70 8.43 -10.10
C ALA A 350 10.06 6.96 -9.89
N ALA A 351 10.40 6.31 -11.00
CA ALA A 351 10.91 4.95 -10.96
C ALA A 351 12.29 4.90 -10.28
N PRO A 352 12.63 3.81 -9.57
CA PRO A 352 13.87 3.70 -8.80
C PRO A 352 15.13 3.62 -9.67
N ASN A 353 15.00 3.34 -10.96
CA ASN A 353 16.09 3.32 -11.93
C ASN A 353 15.59 3.54 -13.35
N LYS A 354 16.51 3.82 -14.28
CA LYS A 354 16.21 4.13 -15.68
C LYS A 354 15.39 3.04 -16.37
N GLN A 355 15.75 1.77 -16.18
CA GLN A 355 15.05 0.63 -16.82
C GLN A 355 13.60 0.55 -16.37
N LYS A 356 13.33 0.78 -15.07
CA LYS A 356 11.97 0.86 -14.54
C LYS A 356 11.25 2.13 -14.99
N GLY A 357 11.96 3.21 -15.24
CA GLY A 357 11.40 4.46 -15.77
C GLY A 357 10.71 4.29 -17.12
N GLU A 358 11.19 3.36 -17.96
CA GLU A 358 10.59 3.07 -19.27
C GLU A 358 9.24 2.33 -19.18
N VAL A 359 8.88 1.78 -18.01
CA VAL A 359 7.70 0.89 -17.87
C VAL A 359 6.75 1.27 -16.75
N MET A 360 7.25 1.87 -15.67
CA MET A 360 6.42 2.27 -14.54
C MET A 360 5.64 3.52 -14.91
N GLN A 361 4.32 3.42 -14.81
CA GLN A 361 3.39 4.48 -15.17
C GLN A 361 2.10 4.38 -14.35
N GLY A 362 1.32 5.46 -14.39
CA GLY A 362 -0.03 5.53 -13.87
C GLY A 362 -0.19 6.42 -12.66
N ILE A 363 -1.42 6.88 -12.48
CA ILE A 363 -1.84 7.73 -11.35
C ILE A 363 -2.09 6.83 -10.14
N GLU A 364 -1.56 7.18 -8.98
CA GLU A 364 -1.72 6.41 -7.74
C GLU A 364 -2.17 7.34 -6.61
N THR A 365 -3.15 6.91 -5.80
CA THR A 365 -3.54 7.66 -4.60
C THR A 365 -3.27 6.82 -3.36
N PHE A 366 -2.51 7.38 -2.42
CA PHE A 366 -2.09 6.71 -1.20
C PHE A 366 -2.79 7.27 0.03
N PHE A 367 -3.05 6.41 1.00
CA PHE A 367 -3.47 6.79 2.34
C PHE A 367 -2.57 6.12 3.40
N LEU A 368 -2.50 6.74 4.58
CA LEU A 368 -1.63 6.30 5.66
C LEU A 368 -2.11 4.97 6.26
N SER A 369 -1.31 3.91 6.13
CA SER A 369 -1.53 2.57 6.71
C SER A 369 -0.18 1.81 6.76
N PRO A 370 -0.02 0.73 7.57
CA PRO A 370 1.13 -0.14 7.43
C PRO A 370 1.19 -0.69 6.01
N ALA A 371 2.25 -0.39 5.25
CA ALA A 371 2.39 -0.89 3.87
C ALA A 371 2.41 -2.42 3.85
N ARG A 372 1.56 -3.02 3.00
CA ARG A 372 1.52 -4.48 2.77
C ARG A 372 2.27 -4.93 1.52
N SER A 373 2.56 -4.03 0.58
CA SER A 373 3.24 -4.34 -0.67
C SER A 373 4.63 -3.72 -0.74
N GLU A 374 5.59 -4.44 -1.33
CA GLU A 374 6.96 -3.95 -1.50
C GLU A 374 7.02 -2.69 -2.36
N ARG A 375 6.14 -2.60 -3.36
CA ARG A 375 5.97 -1.38 -4.18
C ARG A 375 5.58 -0.18 -3.30
N SER A 376 4.56 -0.31 -2.46
CA SER A 376 4.13 0.77 -1.55
C SER A 376 5.24 1.18 -0.58
N LYS A 377 6.04 0.23 -0.10
CA LYS A 377 7.18 0.52 0.78
C LYS A 377 8.26 1.32 0.04
N ASN A 378 8.58 0.93 -1.19
CA ASN A 378 9.62 1.59 -1.97
C ASN A 378 9.26 3.04 -2.32
N VAL A 379 8.01 3.30 -2.70
CA VAL A 379 7.56 4.69 -2.96
C VAL A 379 7.62 5.50 -1.67
N ALA A 380 7.10 4.96 -0.56
CA ALA A 380 7.19 5.64 0.74
C ALA A 380 8.64 5.89 1.19
N ALA A 381 9.56 4.95 0.96
CA ALA A 381 10.97 5.11 1.30
C ALA A 381 11.67 6.21 0.47
N LEU A 382 11.28 6.37 -0.80
CA LEU A 382 11.80 7.43 -1.66
C LEU A 382 11.35 8.82 -1.19
N GLU A 383 10.11 8.94 -0.75
CA GLU A 383 9.53 10.19 -0.23
C GLU A 383 9.95 10.50 1.21
N ASN A 384 10.15 9.49 2.03
CA ASN A 384 10.50 9.62 3.44
C ASN A 384 12.02 9.81 3.66
N LYS A 385 12.71 10.53 2.79
CA LYS A 385 14.15 10.80 3.00
C LYS A 385 14.30 11.97 3.99
N SER A 386 14.73 11.69 5.23
CA SER A 386 15.01 12.70 6.26
C SER A 386 16.20 12.33 7.14
N ASP A 387 16.54 13.22 8.09
CA ASP A 387 17.49 12.92 9.17
C ASP A 387 16.91 11.97 10.25
N ILE A 388 17.76 11.53 11.16
CA ILE A 388 17.48 10.48 12.17
C ILE A 388 16.46 10.93 13.24
N ASP A 389 16.50 12.19 13.65
CA ASP A 389 15.62 12.66 14.72
C ASP A 389 14.18 12.87 14.18
N GLU A 390 14.05 13.32 12.93
CA GLU A 390 12.78 13.31 12.21
C GLU A 390 12.23 11.88 12.04
N MET A 391 13.09 10.91 11.69
CA MET A 391 12.71 9.49 11.57
C MET A 391 12.06 8.94 12.83
N ASN A 392 12.67 9.17 14.00
CA ASN A 392 12.15 8.69 15.28
C ASN A 392 10.77 9.29 15.59
N PHE A 393 10.60 10.59 15.36
CA PHE A 393 9.31 11.26 15.52
C PHE A 393 8.25 10.65 14.60
N PHE A 394 8.53 10.53 13.30
CA PHE A 394 7.57 10.00 12.33
C PHE A 394 7.24 8.54 12.60
N SER A 395 8.21 7.73 13.03
CA SER A 395 8.00 6.33 13.39
C SER A 395 7.00 6.18 14.55
N LYS A 396 7.19 6.95 15.62
CA LYS A 396 6.27 6.97 16.77
C LYS A 396 4.88 7.46 16.36
N GLN A 397 4.81 8.54 15.59
CA GLN A 397 3.53 9.13 15.19
C GLN A 397 2.78 8.28 14.15
N THR A 398 3.51 7.57 13.28
CA THR A 398 2.95 6.60 12.32
C THR A 398 2.24 5.49 13.07
N PHE A 399 2.88 4.93 14.10
CA PHE A 399 2.27 3.92 14.96
C PHE A 399 0.98 4.43 15.62
N LEU A 400 1.01 5.64 16.21
CA LEU A 400 -0.18 6.25 16.82
C LEU A 400 -1.30 6.47 15.80
N ASN A 401 -0.96 6.95 14.60
CA ASN A 401 -1.93 7.15 13.52
C ASN A 401 -2.58 5.84 13.07
N PHE A 402 -1.85 4.72 13.10
CA PHE A 402 -2.39 3.40 12.75
C PHE A 402 -3.43 2.88 13.74
N LEU A 403 -3.45 3.39 14.97
CA LEU A 403 -4.46 3.04 15.96
C LEU A 403 -5.81 3.71 15.64
N ASN A 404 -5.84 4.79 14.86
CA ASN A 404 -7.05 5.49 14.47
C ASN A 404 -7.67 4.88 13.20
N ARG A 405 -8.45 3.80 13.37
CA ARG A 405 -9.09 3.06 12.26
C ARG A 405 -10.09 3.89 11.47
N GLU A 406 -10.85 4.76 12.11
CA GLU A 406 -11.86 5.59 11.45
C GLU A 406 -11.21 6.54 10.43
N LYS A 407 -10.11 7.19 10.82
CA LYS A 407 -9.34 8.04 9.93
C LYS A 407 -8.80 7.26 8.73
N ILE A 408 -8.27 6.05 8.93
CA ILE A 408 -7.77 5.20 7.83
C ILE A 408 -8.89 4.89 6.84
N ILE A 409 -10.08 4.54 7.33
CA ILE A 409 -11.24 4.26 6.49
C ILE A 409 -11.67 5.52 5.72
N ALA A 410 -11.72 6.67 6.39
CA ALA A 410 -12.09 7.94 5.78
C ALA A 410 -11.07 8.38 4.71
N SER A 411 -9.77 8.25 4.97
CA SER A 411 -8.71 8.53 4.00
C SER A 411 -8.74 7.57 2.82
N ASN A 412 -9.07 6.29 3.03
CA ASN A 412 -9.24 5.32 1.95
C ASN A 412 -10.42 5.69 1.04
N LYS A 413 -11.58 6.04 1.62
CA LYS A 413 -12.74 6.54 0.84
C LYS A 413 -12.37 7.78 0.02
N LEU A 414 -11.70 8.76 0.65
CA LEU A 414 -11.21 9.96 -0.03
C LEU A 414 -10.26 9.61 -1.19
N ALA A 415 -9.34 8.67 -0.97
CA ALA A 415 -8.39 8.23 -1.99
C ALA A 415 -9.12 7.59 -3.18
N ILE A 416 -10.14 6.76 -2.94
CA ILE A 416 -10.95 6.14 -4.00
C ILE A 416 -11.68 7.20 -4.83
N ASP A 417 -12.31 8.17 -4.18
CA ASP A 417 -13.07 9.20 -4.87
C ASP A 417 -12.15 10.13 -5.69
N ILE A 418 -11.00 10.54 -5.15
CA ILE A 418 -9.99 11.31 -5.90
C ILE A 418 -9.43 10.50 -7.06
N GLN A 419 -9.01 9.25 -6.83
CA GLN A 419 -8.45 8.39 -7.88
C GLN A 419 -9.41 8.26 -9.06
N ARG A 420 -10.68 7.94 -8.77
CA ARG A 420 -11.72 7.74 -9.79
C ARG A 420 -11.93 8.99 -10.63
N GLU A 421 -12.10 10.15 -10.00
CA GLU A 421 -12.42 11.39 -10.71
C GLU A 421 -11.22 11.98 -11.46
N VAL A 422 -10.01 11.85 -10.91
CA VAL A 422 -8.78 12.21 -11.63
C VAL A 422 -8.65 11.37 -12.90
N LEU A 423 -8.81 10.06 -12.83
CA LEU A 423 -8.77 9.18 -14.01
C LEU A 423 -9.86 9.53 -15.02
N ALA A 424 -11.08 9.82 -14.57
CA ALA A 424 -12.18 10.18 -15.45
C ALA A 424 -11.92 11.48 -16.23
N ARG A 425 -11.20 12.44 -15.63
CA ARG A 425 -10.81 13.69 -16.30
C ARG A 425 -9.60 13.53 -17.21
N THR A 426 -8.56 12.84 -16.76
CA THR A 426 -7.32 12.67 -17.52
C THR A 426 -7.49 11.75 -18.72
N LYS A 427 -8.30 10.69 -18.61
CA LYS A 427 -8.61 9.78 -19.74
C LYS A 427 -9.34 10.46 -20.91
N LYS A 428 -10.00 11.60 -20.67
CA LYS A 428 -10.60 12.42 -21.74
C LYS A 428 -9.56 13.17 -22.56
N ILE A 429 -8.39 13.45 -21.99
CA ILE A 429 -7.26 14.08 -22.69
C ILE A 429 -6.37 13.01 -23.33
N ASN A 430 -6.13 11.90 -22.63
CA ASN A 430 -5.34 10.80 -23.13
C ASN A 430 -5.91 9.47 -22.64
N SER A 431 -6.50 8.69 -23.55
CA SER A 431 -7.13 7.40 -23.22
C SER A 431 -6.16 6.34 -22.69
N LYS A 432 -4.84 6.53 -22.89
CA LYS A 432 -3.79 5.63 -22.41
C LYS A 432 -3.40 5.82 -20.94
N VAL A 433 -3.99 6.79 -20.24
CA VAL A 433 -3.68 7.00 -18.81
C VAL A 433 -3.99 5.75 -18.00
N VAL A 434 -2.99 5.28 -17.27
CA VAL A 434 -3.04 4.05 -16.49
C VAL A 434 -3.57 4.33 -15.08
N ASP A 435 -4.44 3.46 -14.60
CA ASP A 435 -4.87 3.43 -13.21
C ASP A 435 -3.87 2.61 -12.39
N GLY A 436 -3.06 3.29 -11.58
CA GLY A 436 -2.14 2.65 -10.63
C GLY A 436 -2.83 2.20 -9.32
N GLY A 437 -4.06 2.64 -9.11
CA GLY A 437 -4.96 2.25 -8.02
C GLY A 437 -4.78 3.08 -6.75
N VAL A 438 -5.63 2.75 -5.78
CA VAL A 438 -5.52 3.25 -4.40
C VAL A 438 -4.66 2.29 -3.58
N ARG A 439 -3.71 2.84 -2.83
CA ARG A 439 -2.72 2.06 -2.08
C ARG A 439 -2.55 2.57 -0.66
N GLU A 440 -2.07 1.67 0.18
CA GLU A 440 -1.80 1.95 1.58
C GLU A 440 -0.28 2.01 1.78
N ALA A 441 0.23 3.02 2.49
CA ALA A 441 1.67 3.21 2.68
C ALA A 441 2.01 4.13 3.88
N PRO A 442 3.19 3.99 4.51
CA PRO A 442 3.62 4.78 5.66
C PRO A 442 4.27 6.12 5.26
N PHE A 443 3.61 6.93 4.42
CA PHE A 443 4.15 8.24 4.00
C PHE A 443 4.19 9.23 5.17
N TRP A 444 5.37 9.76 5.48
CA TRP A 444 5.57 10.69 6.60
C TRP A 444 4.87 12.04 6.39
N VAL A 445 4.67 12.47 5.15
CA VAL A 445 3.86 13.66 4.86
C VAL A 445 2.39 13.51 5.29
N LEU A 446 1.89 12.28 5.47
CA LEU A 446 0.54 12.03 5.99
C LEU A 446 0.54 11.82 7.52
N VAL A 447 1.71 11.73 8.13
CA VAL A 447 1.86 11.44 9.55
C VAL A 447 1.58 12.70 10.38
N GLY A 448 0.85 12.52 11.49
CA GLY A 448 0.38 13.61 12.33
C GLY A 448 -0.88 14.34 11.83
N ALA A 449 -1.37 14.08 10.61
CA ALA A 449 -2.64 14.64 10.15
C ALA A 449 -3.81 14.13 11.01
N LEU A 450 -4.64 15.04 11.53
CA LEU A 450 -5.79 14.73 12.40
C LEU A 450 -7.10 14.54 11.63
N MET A 451 -7.10 14.82 10.34
CA MET A 451 -8.21 14.67 9.41
C MET A 451 -7.91 13.60 8.34
N PRO A 452 -8.89 13.20 7.51
CA PRO A 452 -8.63 12.36 6.34
C PRO A 452 -7.56 12.98 5.44
N ALA A 453 -6.56 12.17 5.10
CA ALA A 453 -5.33 12.62 4.46
C ALA A 453 -4.87 11.63 3.39
N VAL A 454 -4.54 12.16 2.21
CA VAL A 454 -4.06 11.37 1.07
C VAL A 454 -2.83 12.00 0.41
N LEU A 455 -2.03 11.17 -0.25
CA LEU A 455 -0.97 11.57 -1.17
C LEU A 455 -1.34 11.10 -2.57
N LEU A 456 -1.45 12.02 -3.52
CA LEU A 456 -1.73 11.73 -4.93
C LEU A 456 -0.43 11.82 -5.73
N GLU A 457 -0.03 10.69 -6.31
CA GLU A 457 0.96 10.62 -7.37
C GLU A 457 0.28 10.81 -8.72
N VAL A 458 0.53 11.95 -9.38
CA VAL A 458 -0.17 12.35 -10.61
C VAL A 458 0.31 11.61 -11.87
N GLY A 459 1.23 10.65 -11.70
CA GLY A 459 1.91 9.86 -12.73
C GLY A 459 3.42 9.90 -12.57
N TYR A 460 4.16 9.14 -13.39
CA TYR A 460 5.61 8.99 -13.26
C TYR A 460 6.36 10.05 -14.08
N ILE A 461 6.96 11.04 -13.41
CA ILE A 461 7.76 12.07 -14.09
C ILE A 461 8.96 11.47 -14.83
N SER A 462 9.50 10.36 -14.32
CA SER A 462 10.61 9.62 -14.93
C SER A 462 10.22 8.90 -16.23
N HIS A 463 8.93 8.64 -16.44
CA HIS A 463 8.47 7.93 -17.64
C HIS A 463 8.44 8.87 -18.85
N PRO A 464 8.99 8.48 -20.02
CA PRO A 464 9.10 9.39 -21.16
C PRO A 464 7.77 10.02 -21.62
N ASP A 465 6.70 9.21 -21.68
CA ASP A 465 5.38 9.70 -22.10
C ASP A 465 4.60 10.41 -20.98
N GLU A 466 4.54 9.85 -19.77
CA GLU A 466 3.86 10.51 -18.65
C GLU A 466 4.55 11.81 -18.24
N GLY A 467 5.89 11.87 -18.18
CA GLY A 467 6.63 13.09 -17.88
C GLY A 467 6.27 14.22 -18.85
N LYS A 468 6.22 13.94 -20.15
CA LYS A 468 5.75 14.91 -21.16
C LYS A 468 4.30 15.31 -20.95
N LEU A 469 3.43 14.36 -20.60
CA LEU A 469 2.00 14.58 -20.41
C LEU A 469 1.72 15.45 -19.18
N ILE A 470 2.33 15.12 -18.04
CA ILE A 470 2.22 15.84 -16.76
C ILE A 470 2.80 17.26 -16.87
N GLY A 471 3.78 17.47 -17.74
CA GLY A 471 4.31 18.80 -18.06
C GLY A 471 3.32 19.72 -18.80
N LYS A 472 2.24 19.20 -19.40
CA LYS A 472 1.28 20.02 -20.18
C LYS A 472 0.25 20.69 -19.28
N SER A 473 0.02 21.99 -19.51
CA SER A 473 -0.93 22.78 -18.72
C SER A 473 -2.35 22.21 -18.74
N ASN A 474 -2.86 21.81 -19.91
CA ASN A 474 -4.22 21.27 -20.05
C ASN A 474 -4.42 19.94 -19.29
N TYR A 475 -3.37 19.11 -19.20
CA TYR A 475 -3.41 17.87 -18.42
C TYR A 475 -3.40 18.16 -16.92
N GLN A 476 -2.59 19.12 -16.47
CA GLN A 476 -2.62 19.61 -15.09
C GLN A 476 -4.00 20.19 -14.71
N ASP A 477 -4.67 20.90 -15.64
CA ASP A 477 -6.03 21.41 -15.41
C ASP A 477 -7.05 20.27 -15.25
N ALA A 478 -6.89 19.17 -16.01
CA ALA A 478 -7.72 17.98 -15.85
C ALA A 478 -7.49 17.27 -14.51
N ILE A 479 -6.23 17.14 -14.08
CA ILE A 479 -5.90 16.61 -12.74
C ILE A 479 -6.55 17.48 -11.66
N ALA A 480 -6.36 18.80 -11.73
CA ALA A 480 -6.93 19.74 -10.77
C ALA A 480 -8.46 19.66 -10.67
N LYS A 481 -9.15 19.59 -11.81
CA LYS A 481 -10.60 19.38 -11.87
C LYS A 481 -11.00 18.03 -11.29
N GLY A 482 -10.25 16.98 -11.58
CA GLY A 482 -10.51 15.63 -11.06
C GLY A 482 -10.34 15.53 -9.54
N ILE A 483 -9.33 16.18 -8.97
CA ILE A 483 -9.17 16.27 -7.51
C ILE A 483 -10.38 16.98 -6.90
N ALA A 484 -10.77 18.13 -7.47
CA ALA A 484 -11.91 18.89 -6.97
C ALA A 484 -13.25 18.14 -7.10
N ASP A 485 -13.44 17.36 -8.16
CA ASP A 485 -14.58 16.45 -8.32
C ASP A 485 -14.55 15.33 -7.27
N GLY A 486 -13.39 14.71 -7.02
CA GLY A 486 -13.25 13.68 -5.99
C GLY A 486 -13.57 14.21 -4.59
N VAL A 487 -13.19 15.45 -4.27
CA VAL A 487 -13.57 16.12 -3.01
C VAL A 487 -15.08 16.34 -2.91
N ASP A 488 -15.72 16.81 -3.99
CA ASP A 488 -17.18 16.96 -4.04
C ASP A 488 -17.90 15.63 -3.80
N VAL A 489 -17.45 14.57 -4.48
CA VAL A 489 -17.98 13.20 -4.30
C VAL A 489 -17.81 12.75 -2.86
N TYR A 490 -16.62 12.91 -2.29
CA TYR A 490 -16.33 12.49 -0.93
C TYR A 490 -17.31 13.12 0.08
N PHE A 491 -17.53 14.45 0.00
CA PHE A 491 -18.48 15.11 0.89
C PHE A 491 -19.95 14.82 0.57
N ALA A 492 -20.29 14.45 -0.67
CA ALA A 492 -21.63 13.99 -1.02
C ALA A 492 -21.97 12.65 -0.35
N ASN A 493 -20.98 11.74 -0.25
CA ASN A 493 -21.13 10.40 0.32
C ASN A 493 -21.08 10.34 1.85
N GLN A 494 -20.86 11.48 2.52
CA GLN A 494 -20.78 11.60 3.98
C GLN A 494 -22.06 12.21 4.60
N GLN A 495 -23.09 12.48 3.79
CA GLN A 495 -24.36 13.05 4.22
C GLN A 495 -25.42 12.00 4.55
#